data_AF-A0A6I9ZLR7-F1
#
_entry.id   AF-A0A6I9ZLR7-F1
#
_cell.length_a   1.000
_cell.length_b   1.000
_cell.length_c   1.000
_cell.angle_alpha   90.00
_cell.angle_beta   90.00
_cell.angle_gamma   90.00
#
_symmetry.space_group_name_H-M   'P 1'
#
loop_
_entity.id
_entity.type
_entity.pdbx_description
1 polymer ?
#
loop_
_entity_poly.entity_id
_entity_poly.type
_entity_poly.pdbx_seq_one_letter_code
_entity_poly.pdbx_strand_id
1 'polypeptide(L)'
;MATPSLRGRLARLGNPRKPILKPNKPLILANRVGERRRERGEATCITEMSVMMACWKQNEFRDEACRKEIKEFFDCASRAEAARKMRSIHDTLGESGGLPPKKLNKLLQRFPNKSHVS
;
A
#
# COMPACT_ATOMS: atom_id res chain seq x y z
N MET A 1 21.44 0.94 -2.07
CA MET A 1 21.43 0.67 -3.52
C MET A 1 22.10 1.82 -4.24
N ALA A 2 22.98 1.56 -5.21
CA ALA A 2 23.63 2.61 -5.99
C ALA A 2 22.72 3.11 -7.13
N THR A 3 22.82 4.38 -7.50
CA THR A 3 22.06 4.95 -8.62
C THR A 3 22.66 4.51 -9.96
N PRO A 4 21.86 3.94 -10.89
CA PRO A 4 22.36 3.53 -12.20
C PRO A 4 22.67 4.75 -13.10
N SER A 5 23.68 4.61 -13.97
CA SER A 5 24.09 5.67 -14.91
C SER A 5 23.04 5.93 -16.00
N LEU A 6 22.79 7.22 -16.29
CA LEU A 6 21.89 7.68 -17.37
C LEU A 6 22.61 8.06 -18.68
N ARG A 7 23.95 8.03 -18.71
CA ARG A 7 24.74 8.45 -19.88
C ARG A 7 24.44 7.56 -21.10
N GLY A 8 24.15 8.18 -22.23
CA GLY A 8 23.88 7.46 -23.50
C GLY A 8 22.57 6.67 -23.54
N ARG A 9 21.67 6.83 -22.56
CA ARG A 9 20.39 6.09 -22.52
C ARG A 9 19.22 6.84 -23.15
N LEU A 10 19.34 8.15 -23.29
CA LEU A 10 18.30 9.03 -23.82
C LEU A 10 18.60 9.44 -25.27
N ALA A 11 17.55 9.79 -26.00
CA ALA A 11 17.68 10.39 -27.32
C ALA A 11 18.23 11.81 -27.16
N ARG A 12 19.44 12.03 -27.67
CA ARG A 12 20.15 13.31 -27.66
C ARG A 12 20.92 13.41 -28.98
N LEU A 13 21.07 14.63 -29.50
CA LEU A 13 21.82 14.84 -30.75
C LEU A 13 23.26 14.29 -30.67
N GLY A 14 23.92 14.45 -29.51
CA GLY A 14 25.27 13.91 -29.27
C GLY A 14 25.34 12.42 -28.92
N ASN A 15 24.22 11.68 -28.98
CA ASN A 15 24.21 10.25 -28.71
C ASN A 15 23.89 9.48 -30.00
N PRO A 16 24.89 8.86 -30.65
CA PRO A 16 24.68 8.12 -31.90
C PRO A 16 23.95 6.78 -31.69
N ARG A 17 23.83 6.32 -30.43
CA ARG A 17 23.19 5.06 -30.09
C ARG A 17 21.68 5.21 -30.01
N LYS A 18 20.95 4.13 -30.36
CA LYS A 18 19.51 4.06 -30.17
C LYS A 18 19.15 4.26 -28.68
N PRO A 19 18.12 5.07 -28.36
CA PRO A 19 17.74 5.33 -26.98
C PRO A 19 17.19 4.07 -26.31
N ILE A 20 17.70 3.77 -25.10
CA ILE A 20 17.26 2.64 -24.28
C ILE A 20 16.05 3.04 -23.43
N LEU A 21 16.06 4.27 -22.90
CA LEU A 21 15.00 4.81 -22.07
C LEU A 21 14.16 5.80 -22.88
N LYS A 22 12.84 5.64 -22.83
CA LYS A 22 11.85 6.51 -23.47
C LYS A 22 10.85 7.02 -22.43
N PRO A 23 11.27 7.91 -21.51
CA PRO A 23 10.39 8.39 -20.45
C PRO A 23 9.31 9.31 -21.02
N ASN A 24 8.07 9.16 -20.54
CA ASN A 24 6.94 10.01 -20.91
C ASN A 24 6.88 11.34 -20.14
N LYS A 25 7.69 11.47 -19.08
CA LYS A 25 7.83 12.66 -18.23
C LYS A 25 9.31 13.05 -18.14
N PRO A 26 9.63 14.34 -17.98
CA PRO A 26 11.02 14.76 -17.81
C PRO A 26 11.63 14.14 -16.54
N LEU A 27 12.88 13.68 -16.64
CA LEU A 27 13.62 13.08 -15.53
C LEU A 27 14.17 14.17 -14.58
N ILE A 28 13.26 14.89 -13.94
CA ILE A 28 13.55 15.96 -12.98
C ILE A 28 12.80 15.63 -11.69
N LEU A 29 13.49 15.72 -10.54
CA LEU A 29 12.84 15.50 -9.24
C LEU A 29 11.81 16.60 -8.98
N ALA A 30 10.62 16.20 -8.52
CA ALA A 30 9.57 17.10 -8.10
C ALA A 30 9.74 17.51 -6.63
N ASN A 31 9.20 18.67 -6.25
CA ASN A 31 9.23 19.17 -4.88
C ASN A 31 8.09 18.60 -4.01
N ARG A 32 7.59 17.41 -4.37
CA ARG A 32 6.54 16.70 -3.65
C ARG A 32 6.63 15.20 -3.87
N VAL A 33 6.24 14.44 -2.86
CA VAL A 33 6.01 13.00 -2.92
C VAL A 33 4.51 12.70 -3.01
N GLY A 34 4.18 11.58 -3.64
CA GLY A 34 2.80 11.10 -3.73
C GLY A 34 2.25 10.65 -2.38
N GLU A 35 0.93 10.69 -2.24
CA GLU A 35 0.25 10.20 -1.04
C GLU A 35 0.42 8.67 -0.91
N ARG A 36 0.47 8.18 0.34
CA ARG A 36 0.52 6.73 0.58
C ARG A 36 -0.80 6.10 0.14
N ARG A 37 -0.72 5.03 -0.64
CA ARG A 37 -1.91 4.23 -0.97
C ARG A 37 -2.39 3.53 0.30
N ARG A 38 -3.69 3.62 0.58
CA ARG A 38 -4.33 2.80 1.60
C ARG A 38 -4.37 1.34 1.15
N GLU A 39 -4.30 0.43 2.11
CA GLU A 39 -4.51 -1.00 1.84
C GLU A 39 -5.88 -1.19 1.19
N ARG A 40 -5.95 -2.09 0.21
CA ARG A 40 -7.22 -2.46 -0.41
C ARG A 40 -8.00 -3.32 0.57
N GLY A 41 -9.33 -3.21 0.57
CA GLY A 41 -10.18 -4.05 1.39
C GLY A 41 -10.07 -5.50 0.93
N GLU A 42 -9.50 -6.35 1.77
CA GLU A 42 -9.46 -7.80 1.59
C GLU A 42 -10.46 -8.47 2.53
N ALA A 43 -11.08 -9.56 2.07
CA ALA A 43 -11.95 -10.37 2.91
C ALA A 43 -11.11 -11.01 4.02
N THR A 44 -11.48 -10.78 5.27
CA THR A 44 -10.84 -11.35 6.46
C THR A 44 -11.66 -12.53 6.97
N CYS A 45 -11.06 -13.42 7.77
CA CYS A 45 -11.74 -14.58 8.38
C CYS A 45 -12.26 -15.62 7.37
N ILE A 46 -11.61 -15.74 6.22
CA ILE A 46 -12.02 -16.68 5.15
C ILE A 46 -11.90 -18.13 5.63
N THR A 47 -10.86 -18.44 6.40
CA THR A 47 -10.61 -19.77 6.96
C THR A 47 -11.73 -20.22 7.89
N GLU A 48 -12.08 -19.39 8.86
CA GLU A 48 -13.12 -19.66 9.85
C GLU A 48 -14.51 -19.73 9.17
N MET A 49 -14.74 -18.86 8.19
CA MET A 49 -15.95 -18.91 7.37
C MET A 49 -16.07 -20.24 6.63
N SER A 50 -14.97 -20.73 6.03
CA SER A 50 -14.98 -21.99 5.28
C SER A 50 -15.25 -23.21 6.17
N VAL A 51 -14.70 -23.23 7.39
CA VAL A 51 -14.93 -24.31 8.36
C VAL A 51 -16.37 -24.30 8.87
N MET A 52 -16.91 -23.13 9.19
CA MET A 52 -18.32 -22.97 9.59
C MET A 52 -19.27 -23.45 8.48
N MET A 53 -19.03 -23.05 7.22
CA MET A 53 -19.82 -23.51 6.09
C MET A 53 -19.75 -25.03 5.90
N ALA A 54 -18.56 -25.63 6.10
CA ALA A 54 -18.39 -27.07 6.00
C ALA A 54 -19.17 -27.82 7.09
N CYS A 55 -19.16 -27.32 8.33
CA CYS A 55 -19.94 -27.89 9.42
C CYS A 55 -21.45 -27.80 9.13
N TRP A 56 -21.93 -26.63 8.69
CA TRP A 56 -23.34 -26.47 8.32
C TRP A 56 -23.76 -27.43 7.22
N LYS A 57 -22.92 -27.61 6.20
CA LYS A 57 -23.21 -28.56 5.11
C LYS A 57 -23.37 -30.00 5.60
N GLN A 58 -22.62 -30.41 6.62
CA GLN A 58 -22.70 -31.76 7.18
C GLN A 58 -23.89 -31.95 8.14
N ASN A 59 -24.34 -30.87 8.78
CA ASN A 59 -25.35 -30.90 9.85
C ASN A 59 -26.66 -30.21 9.47
N GLU A 60 -27.00 -30.16 8.17
CA GLU A 60 -28.24 -29.55 7.67
C GLU A 60 -28.45 -28.09 8.15
N PHE A 61 -27.36 -27.34 8.25
CA PHE A 61 -27.36 -25.94 8.71
C PHE A 61 -27.91 -25.75 10.14
N ARG A 62 -27.78 -26.76 11.01
CA ARG A 62 -28.15 -26.65 12.43
C ARG A 62 -27.04 -25.98 13.24
N ASP A 63 -27.35 -24.81 13.80
CA ASP A 63 -26.38 -24.03 14.59
C ASP A 63 -25.93 -24.72 15.88
N GLU A 64 -26.81 -25.50 16.51
CA GLU A 64 -26.49 -26.24 17.73
C GLU A 64 -25.33 -27.23 17.52
N ALA A 65 -25.29 -27.88 16.36
CA ALA A 65 -24.24 -28.83 15.98
C ALA A 65 -22.92 -28.13 15.63
N CYS A 66 -22.98 -26.89 15.13
CA CYS A 66 -21.82 -26.11 14.67
C CYS A 66 -21.44 -24.96 15.59
N ARG A 67 -21.87 -25.01 16.86
CA ARG A 67 -21.73 -23.91 17.82
C ARG A 67 -20.27 -23.48 18.01
N LYS A 68 -19.33 -24.41 17.91
CA LYS A 68 -17.90 -24.14 18.07
C LYS A 68 -17.36 -23.33 16.90
N GLU A 69 -17.64 -23.77 15.69
CA GLU A 69 -17.20 -23.16 14.43
C GLU A 69 -17.82 -21.76 14.26
N ILE A 70 -19.09 -21.61 14.64
CA ILE A 70 -19.79 -20.32 14.67
C ILE A 70 -19.11 -19.35 15.63
N LYS A 71 -18.78 -19.80 16.85
CA LYS A 71 -18.08 -18.97 17.84
C LYS A 71 -16.71 -18.52 17.34
N GLU A 72 -15.93 -19.43 16.76
CA GLU A 72 -14.60 -19.13 16.21
C GLU A 72 -14.67 -18.09 15.07
N PHE A 73 -15.67 -18.20 14.19
CA PHE A 73 -15.90 -17.21 13.15
C PHE A 73 -16.23 -15.81 13.72
N PHE A 74 -17.14 -15.71 14.69
CA PHE A 74 -17.47 -14.43 15.32
C PHE A 74 -16.29 -13.84 16.12
N ASP A 75 -15.51 -14.68 16.80
CA ASP A 75 -14.28 -14.24 17.48
C ASP A 75 -13.25 -13.71 16.45
N CYS A 76 -13.13 -14.33 15.28
CA CYS A 76 -12.32 -13.77 14.20
C CYS A 76 -12.88 -12.42 13.71
N ALA A 77 -14.18 -12.35 13.43
CA ALA A 77 -14.82 -11.16 12.87
C ALA A 77 -14.65 -9.93 13.80
N SER A 78 -14.86 -10.11 15.10
CA SER A 78 -14.69 -9.07 16.11
C SER A 78 -13.22 -8.59 16.21
N ARG A 79 -12.26 -9.51 16.19
CA ARG A 79 -10.82 -9.17 16.15
C ARG A 79 -10.45 -8.44 14.86
N ALA A 80 -10.97 -8.87 13.71
CA ALA A 80 -10.73 -8.23 12.42
C ALA A 80 -11.30 -6.81 12.39
N GLU A 81 -12.49 -6.58 12.96
CA GLU A 81 -13.08 -5.26 13.08
C GLU A 81 -12.25 -4.35 14.00
N ALA A 82 -11.85 -4.84 15.17
CA ALA A 82 -10.98 -4.11 16.10
C ALA A 82 -9.64 -3.74 15.44
N ALA A 83 -8.99 -4.69 14.76
CA ALA A 83 -7.74 -4.44 14.04
C ALA A 83 -7.89 -3.40 12.93
N ARG A 84 -9.00 -3.41 12.18
CA ARG A 84 -9.29 -2.38 11.16
C ARG A 84 -9.43 -0.98 11.77
N LYS A 85 -10.12 -0.86 12.91
CA LYS A 85 -10.25 0.42 13.65
C LYS A 85 -8.89 0.89 14.18
N MET A 86 -8.09 -0.01 14.74
CA MET A 86 -6.75 0.36 15.23
C MET A 86 -5.81 0.81 14.10
N ARG A 87 -5.83 0.12 12.95
CA ARG A 87 -5.02 0.50 11.77
C ARG A 87 -5.38 1.87 11.23
N SER A 88 -6.68 2.19 11.15
CA SER A 88 -7.10 3.51 10.65
C SER A 88 -6.63 4.65 11.56
N ILE A 89 -6.63 4.44 12.87
CA ILE A 89 -6.09 5.39 13.84
C ILE A 89 -4.57 5.52 13.65
N HIS A 90 -3.84 4.41 13.63
CA HIS A 90 -2.39 4.42 13.50
C HIS A 90 -1.90 5.07 12.19
N ASP A 91 -2.60 4.85 11.08
CA ASP A 91 -2.31 5.49 9.79
C ASP A 91 -2.52 7.01 9.83
N THR A 92 -3.41 7.51 10.69
CA THR A 92 -3.61 8.95 10.90
C THR A 92 -2.58 9.56 11.83
N LEU A 93 -2.15 8.83 12.86
CA LEU A 93 -1.06 9.25 13.76
C LEU A 93 0.31 9.18 13.08
N GLY A 94 0.44 8.40 12.00
CA GLY A 94 1.65 8.34 11.18
C GLY A 94 2.80 7.56 11.81
N GLU A 95 2.48 6.63 12.71
CA GLU A 95 3.46 5.80 13.43
C GLU A 95 3.85 4.52 12.65
N SER A 96 3.20 4.23 11.52
CA SER A 96 3.49 3.08 10.65
C SER A 96 4.63 3.37 9.66
N GLY A 97 5.84 3.53 10.17
CA GLY A 97 7.10 3.53 9.39
C GLY A 97 7.64 4.92 9.05
N GLY A 98 7.95 5.15 7.76
CA GLY A 98 8.60 6.37 7.28
C GLY A 98 7.81 7.67 7.49
N LEU A 99 8.45 8.82 7.29
CA LEU A 99 7.83 10.14 7.52
C LEU A 99 6.54 10.34 6.70
N PRO A 100 5.47 10.91 7.28
CA PRO A 100 4.26 11.24 6.56
C PRO A 100 4.51 12.15 5.35
N PRO A 101 3.85 11.92 4.19
CA PRO A 101 4.01 12.73 2.98
C PRO A 101 3.84 14.24 3.24
N LYS A 102 2.92 14.62 4.15
CA LYS A 102 2.71 16.02 4.54
C LYS A 102 3.95 16.67 5.16
N LYS A 103 4.69 15.95 6.01
CA LYS A 103 5.92 16.46 6.65
C LYS A 103 7.05 16.54 5.62
N LEU A 104 7.21 15.52 4.77
CA LEU A 104 8.21 15.50 3.70
C LEU A 104 7.97 16.59 2.65
N ASN A 105 6.72 16.82 2.25
CA ASN A 105 6.37 17.85 1.27
C ASN A 105 6.67 19.26 1.80
N LYS A 106 6.46 19.53 3.11
CA LYS A 106 6.89 20.79 3.72
C LYS A 106 8.41 20.96 3.65
N LEU A 107 9.18 19.89 3.85
CA LEU A 107 10.63 19.93 3.74
C LEU A 107 11.10 20.19 2.30
N LEU A 108 10.53 19.48 1.32
CA LEU A 108 10.86 19.64 -0.10
C LEU A 108 10.47 21.02 -0.66
N GLN A 109 9.44 21.65 -0.11
CA GLN A 109 9.08 23.03 -0.44
C GLN A 109 10.10 24.04 0.06
N ARG A 110 10.73 23.79 1.23
CA ARG A 110 11.80 24.65 1.77
C ARG A 110 13.09 24.55 0.97
N PHE A 111 13.38 23.36 0.43
CA PHE A 111 14.57 23.08 -0.36
C PHE A 111 14.19 22.53 -1.75
N PRO A 112 13.66 23.39 -2.64
CA PRO A 112 13.17 22.95 -3.94
C PRO A 112 14.33 22.59 -4.89
N ASN A 113 14.07 21.64 -5.77
CA ASN A 113 14.97 21.30 -6.87
C ASN A 113 14.99 22.44 -7.91
N LYS A 114 16.16 23.05 -8.10
CA LYS A 114 16.38 24.13 -9.06
C LYS A 114 16.72 23.55 -10.44
N SER A 115 15.73 23.47 -11.32
CA SER A 115 15.88 22.94 -12.69
C SER A 115 16.18 24.01 -13.75
N HIS A 116 16.12 25.30 -13.38
CA HIS A 116 16.39 26.44 -14.25
C HIS A 116 17.43 27.35 -13.62
N VAL A 117 18.16 28.10 -14.44
CA VAL A 117 19.07 29.13 -13.97
C VAL A 117 18.24 30.39 -13.66
N SER A 118 18.54 31.03 -12.54
CA SER A 118 17.94 32.30 -12.09
C SER A 118 19.03 33.34 -12.03
#